data_AF-A0A258LM90-F1
#
_entry.id   AF-A0A258LM90-F1
#
_cell.length_a   1.000
_cell.length_b   1.000
_cell.length_c   1.000
_cell.angle_alpha   90.00
_cell.angle_beta   90.00
_cell.angle_gamma   90.00
#
_symmetry.space_group_name_H-M   'P 1'
#
loop_
_entity.id
_entity.type
_entity.pdbx_description
1 polymer ?
#
loop_
_entity_poly.entity_id
_entity_poly.type
_entity_poly.pdbx_seq_one_letter_code
_entity_poly.pdbx_strand_id
1 'polypeptide(L)'
;MSGQPFPVDPQLTGVVIAYGNSELIADRVLPRSGPNLSKKEFKYMRFDFAQMVTVPDTKVGRKGEPNEVEFTGEEVDASTKDYGLDDVIPQDDIDQAPSGYDPRAFAAQGLMDMILLDREKRVADRIN
;
A
#
# COMPACT_ATOMS: atom_id res chain seq x y z
N MET A 1 0.07 -14.62 -15.31
CA MET A 1 -0.94 -13.63 -15.76
C MET A 1 -2.11 -14.36 -16.41
N SER A 2 -2.99 -14.95 -15.60
CA SER A 2 -4.18 -15.67 -16.06
C SER A 2 -5.32 -15.32 -15.09
N GLY A 3 -6.29 -14.51 -15.52
CA GLY A 3 -7.51 -14.31 -14.73
C GLY A 3 -8.22 -12.96 -14.84
N GLN A 4 -7.73 -11.96 -15.59
CA GLN A 4 -8.53 -10.75 -15.83
C GLN A 4 -9.32 -10.91 -17.13
N PRO A 5 -10.67 -10.80 -17.10
CA PRO A 5 -11.53 -10.99 -18.26
C PRO A 5 -11.38 -9.91 -19.33
N PHE A 6 -10.73 -8.79 -19.00
CA PHE A 6 -10.49 -7.67 -19.91
C PHE A 6 -8.99 -7.50 -20.18
N PRO A 7 -8.60 -7.21 -21.44
CA PRO A 7 -7.21 -6.90 -21.76
C PRO A 7 -6.78 -5.60 -21.05
N VAL A 8 -5.59 -5.63 -20.45
CA VAL A 8 -5.01 -4.46 -19.78
C VAL A 8 -4.54 -3.47 -20.84
N ASP A 9 -4.99 -2.22 -20.75
CA ASP A 9 -4.50 -1.13 -21.60
C ASP A 9 -3.18 -0.58 -21.01
N PRO A 10 -2.03 -0.73 -21.71
CA PRO A 10 -0.74 -0.26 -21.21
C PRO A 10 -0.64 1.27 -21.14
N GLN A 11 -1.37 2.01 -21.98
CA GLN A 11 -1.36 3.48 -21.96
C GLN A 11 -2.08 4.00 -20.71
N LEU A 12 -3.29 3.50 -20.45
CA LEU A 12 -4.04 3.87 -19.25
C LEU A 12 -3.32 3.42 -17.98
N THR A 13 -2.67 2.25 -18.01
CA THR A 13 -1.81 1.79 -16.90
C THR A 13 -0.68 2.78 -16.62
N GLY A 14 0.00 3.28 -17.67
CA GLY A 14 1.03 4.29 -17.53
C GLY A 14 0.50 5.61 -16.93
N VAL A 15 -0.69 6.04 -17.36
CA VAL A 15 -1.37 7.23 -16.82
C VAL A 15 -1.65 7.07 -15.33
N VAL A 16 -2.21 5.93 -14.92
CA VAL A 16 -2.54 5.63 -13.52
C VAL A 16 -1.28 5.51 -12.65
N ILE A 17 -0.22 4.89 -13.15
CA ILE A 17 1.06 4.78 -12.41
C ILE A 17 1.70 6.15 -12.20
N ALA A 18 1.60 7.04 -13.19
CA ALA A 18 2.14 8.39 -13.09
C ALA A 18 1.29 9.31 -12.21
N TYR A 19 0.03 8.95 -11.94
CA TYR A 19 -0.86 9.72 -11.10
C TYR A 19 -0.41 9.72 -9.64
N GLY A 20 -0.39 10.90 -9.03
CA GLY A 20 -0.08 11.04 -7.61
C GLY A 20 -0.57 12.37 -7.06
N ASN A 21 -1.14 12.31 -5.85
CA ASN A 21 -1.58 13.47 -5.10
C ASN A 21 -0.58 13.75 -3.97
N SER A 22 0.12 14.88 -4.04
CA SER A 22 1.20 15.25 -3.11
C SER A 22 0.72 15.60 -1.70
N GLU A 23 -0.57 15.87 -1.52
CA GLU A 23 -1.16 16.22 -0.22
C GLU A 23 -1.47 14.98 0.64
N LEU A 24 -1.55 13.79 0.03
CA LEU A 24 -1.82 12.54 0.74
C LEU A 24 -0.55 12.07 1.49
N ILE A 25 -0.71 11.64 2.74
CA ILE A 25 0.42 11.25 3.60
C ILE A 25 0.37 9.80 4.07
N ALA A 26 -0.63 9.03 3.67
CA ALA A 26 -0.78 7.66 4.16
C ALA A 26 0.39 6.73 3.79
N ASP A 27 1.11 6.98 2.68
CA ASP A 27 2.33 6.23 2.34
C ASP A 27 3.54 6.64 3.20
N ARG A 28 3.52 7.84 3.79
CA ARG A 28 4.55 8.28 4.75
C ARG A 28 4.32 7.70 6.13
N VAL A 29 3.05 7.51 6.51
CA VAL A 29 2.65 7.00 7.82
C VAL A 29 2.69 5.48 7.87
N LEU A 30 2.07 4.81 6.88
CA LEU A 30 2.14 3.37 6.70
C LEU A 30 2.64 3.06 5.28
N PRO A 31 3.98 2.96 5.09
CA PRO A 31 4.59 2.65 3.80
C PRO A 31 4.12 1.31 3.24
N ARG A 32 3.99 1.23 1.92
CA ARG A 32 3.72 -0.03 1.23
C ARG A 32 4.92 -0.96 1.42
N SER A 33 4.66 -2.25 1.66
CA SER A 33 5.71 -3.26 1.76
C SER A 33 6.42 -3.44 0.42
N GLY A 34 7.75 -3.32 0.42
CA GLY A 34 8.61 -3.71 -0.69
C GLY A 34 9.50 -4.87 -0.27
N PRO A 35 9.57 -5.99 -1.02
CA PRO A 35 8.89 -6.27 -2.30
C PRO A 35 7.39 -6.61 -2.14
N ASN A 36 6.66 -6.58 -3.25
CA ASN A 36 5.25 -7.00 -3.29
C ASN A 36 5.10 -8.45 -2.82
N LEU A 37 4.03 -8.72 -2.07
CA LEU A 37 3.70 -10.06 -1.60
C LEU A 37 3.30 -10.97 -2.78
N SER A 38 3.74 -12.21 -2.74
CA SER A 38 3.46 -13.21 -3.79
C SER A 38 2.10 -13.88 -3.65
N LYS A 39 1.48 -13.80 -2.46
CA LYS A 39 0.21 -14.43 -2.13
C LYS A 39 -0.71 -13.44 -1.40
N LYS A 40 -2.02 -13.62 -1.59
CA LYS A 40 -3.04 -12.84 -0.89
C LYS A 40 -3.06 -13.15 0.61
N GLU A 41 -2.94 -14.42 0.97
CA GLU A 41 -2.79 -14.86 2.35
C GLU A 41 -1.31 -15.05 2.66
N PHE A 42 -0.84 -14.47 3.76
CA PHE A 42 0.56 -14.46 4.15
C PHE A 42 0.69 -14.43 5.67
N LYS A 43 1.90 -14.72 6.13
CA LYS A 43 2.26 -14.67 7.55
C LYS A 43 3.38 -13.66 7.75
N TYR A 44 3.39 -13.01 8.91
CA TYR A 44 4.47 -12.10 9.28
C TYR A 44 4.78 -12.20 10.77
N MET A 45 6.04 -11.93 11.12
CA MET A 45 6.46 -11.85 12.52
C MET A 45 6.10 -10.48 13.09
N ARG A 46 5.30 -10.47 14.14
CA ARG A 46 5.01 -9.29 14.95
C ARG A 46 5.97 -9.25 16.13
N PHE A 47 6.69 -8.15 16.26
CA PHE A 47 7.53 -7.88 17.42
C PHE A 47 6.83 -6.87 18.32
N ASP A 48 6.94 -7.07 19.63
CA ASP A 48 6.46 -6.09 20.58
C ASP A 48 7.39 -4.87 20.57
N PHE A 49 6.79 -3.67 20.51
CA PHE A 49 7.53 -2.42 20.46
C PHE A 49 8.39 -2.23 21.70
N ALA A 50 7.90 -2.65 22.88
CA ALA A 50 8.61 -2.50 24.15
C ALA A 50 9.99 -3.18 24.12
N GLN A 51 10.14 -4.29 23.38
CA GLN A 51 11.40 -5.02 23.28
C GLN A 51 12.50 -4.22 22.57
N MET A 52 12.13 -3.29 21.67
CA MET A 52 13.10 -2.49 20.91
C MET A 52 13.47 -1.17 21.59
N VAL A 53 12.67 -0.71 22.56
CA VAL A 53 12.88 0.59 23.22
C VAL A 53 13.21 0.49 24.71
N THR A 54 13.06 -0.68 25.31
CA THR A 54 13.46 -0.90 26.70
C THR A 54 14.98 -1.00 26.78
N VAL A 55 15.61 -0.09 27.53
CA VAL A 55 17.06 -0.08 27.71
C VAL A 55 17.45 -1.01 28.87
N PRO A 56 18.11 -2.14 28.61
CA PRO A 56 18.63 -3.00 29.67
C PRO A 56 19.87 -2.37 30.33
N ASP A 57 20.28 -2.88 31.49
CA ASP A 57 21.59 -2.49 32.04
C ASP A 57 22.70 -3.05 31.15
N THR A 58 23.45 -2.14 30.53
CA THR A 58 24.54 -2.45 29.59
C THR A 58 25.91 -2.44 30.26
N LYS A 59 26.01 -2.20 31.57
CA LYS A 59 27.29 -2.20 32.29
C LYS A 59 27.81 -3.62 32.43
N VAL A 60 29.08 -3.82 32.05
CA VAL A 60 29.78 -5.09 32.24
C VAL A 60 31.04 -4.85 33.08
N GLY A 61 31.21 -5.64 34.15
CA GLY A 61 32.39 -5.57 35.02
C GLY A 61 33.61 -6.28 34.42
N ARG A 62 34.82 -5.97 34.90
CA ARG A 62 36.09 -6.52 34.38
C ARG A 62 36.20 -8.06 34.32
N LYS A 63 35.39 -8.79 35.10
CA LYS A 63 35.29 -10.25 35.09
C LYS A 63 33.83 -10.74 35.01
N GLY A 64 32.88 -9.83 34.80
CA GLY A 64 31.46 -10.15 34.78
C GLY A 64 31.01 -10.58 33.39
N GLU A 65 30.02 -11.46 33.32
CA GLU A 65 29.36 -11.82 32.07
C GLU A 65 28.36 -10.73 31.66
N PRO A 66 28.18 -10.47 30.36
CA PRO A 66 27.16 -9.54 29.87
C PRO A 66 25.75 -9.98 30.24
N ASN A 67 24.84 -9.03 30.43
CA ASN A 67 23.42 -9.32 30.55
C ASN A 67 22.85 -9.82 29.21
N GLU A 68 22.00 -10.83 29.27
CA GLU A 68 21.32 -11.39 28.10
C GLU A 68 19.99 -10.67 27.84
N VAL A 69 19.67 -10.47 26.57
CA VAL A 69 18.41 -9.89 26.10
C VAL A 69 17.84 -10.83 25.05
N GLU A 70 16.56 -11.18 25.20
CA GLU A 70 15.84 -12.01 24.24
C GLU A 70 14.84 -11.16 23.47
N PHE A 71 14.82 -11.33 22.15
CA PHE A 71 13.80 -10.77 21.27
C PHE A 71 12.86 -11.89 20.87
N THR A 72 11.58 -11.76 21.21
CA THR A 72 10.55 -12.72 20.84
C THR A 72 9.63 -12.11 19.79
N GLY A 73 9.24 -12.92 18.82
CA GLY A 73 8.28 -12.54 17.80
C GLY A 73 7.12 -13.54 17.77
N GLU A 74 5.93 -13.04 17.48
CA GLU A 74 4.73 -13.85 17.26
C GLU A 74 4.47 -13.98 15.76
N GLU A 75 4.26 -15.20 15.26
CA GLU A 75 3.80 -15.39 13.89
C GLU A 75 2.31 -15.06 13.77
N VAL A 76 1.98 -14.10 12.90
CA VAL A 76 0.60 -13.63 12.68
C VAL A 76 0.19 -13.90 11.24
N ASP A 77 -0.96 -14.54 11.07
CA ASP A 77 -1.59 -14.77 9.77
C ASP A 77 -2.38 -13.52 9.34
N ALA A 78 -2.25 -13.12 8.07
CA ALA A 78 -2.96 -11.98 7.48
C ALA A 78 -3.32 -12.22 6.01
N SER A 79 -4.20 -11.36 5.49
CA SER A 79 -4.62 -11.40 4.10
C SER A 79 -4.80 -10.02 3.48
N THR A 80 -4.60 -9.92 2.16
CA THR A 80 -4.88 -8.73 1.36
C THR A 80 -6.33 -8.72 0.87
N LYS A 81 -6.92 -7.53 0.77
CA LYS A 81 -8.22 -7.30 0.14
C LYS A 81 -8.01 -6.46 -1.11
N ASP A 82 -8.75 -6.78 -2.17
CA ASP A 82 -8.67 -6.05 -3.44
C ASP A 82 -9.67 -4.88 -3.39
N TYR A 83 -9.21 -3.70 -3.79
CA TYR A 83 -10.03 -2.48 -3.90
C TYR A 83 -9.91 -1.98 -5.33
N GLY A 84 -11.03 -1.78 -6.00
CA GLY A 84 -11.10 -1.33 -7.37
C GLY A 84 -12.43 -0.64 -7.63
N LEU A 85 -12.42 0.26 -8.61
CA LEU A 85 -13.58 1.00 -9.06
C LEU A 85 -13.60 0.92 -10.59
N ASP A 86 -14.80 0.88 -11.15
CA ASP A 86 -15.03 0.90 -12.60
C ASP A 86 -15.84 2.15 -12.95
N ASP A 87 -15.56 2.71 -14.12
CA ASP A 87 -16.35 3.78 -14.72
C ASP A 87 -16.73 3.39 -16.15
N VAL A 88 -18.00 3.60 -16.51
CA VAL A 88 -18.53 3.27 -17.83
C VAL A 88 -18.67 4.56 -18.61
N ILE A 89 -17.80 4.72 -19.60
CA ILE A 89 -17.80 5.89 -20.47
C ILE A 89 -18.59 5.55 -21.74
N PRO A 90 -19.66 6.31 -22.06
CA PRO A 90 -20.38 6.16 -23.32
C PRO A 90 -19.46 6.30 -24.53
N GLN A 91 -19.66 5.45 -25.54
CA GLN A 91 -18.86 5.51 -26.77
C GLN A 91 -19.01 6.87 -27.48
N ASP A 92 -20.20 7.47 -27.41
CA ASP A 92 -20.48 8.78 -28.00
C ASP A 92 -19.60 9.90 -27.40
N ASP A 93 -19.33 9.85 -26.08
CA ASP A 93 -18.45 10.81 -25.41
C ASP A 93 -16.98 10.62 -25.82
N ILE A 94 -16.58 9.39 -26.16
CA ILE A 94 -15.24 9.08 -26.67
C ILE A 94 -15.11 9.60 -28.11
N ASP A 95 -16.12 9.38 -28.94
CA ASP A 95 -16.11 9.76 -30.36
C ASP A 95 -16.20 11.28 -30.54
N GLN A 96 -16.90 11.98 -29.65
CA GLN A 96 -17.06 13.44 -29.66
C GLN A 96 -15.97 14.19 -28.87
N ALA A 97 -15.01 13.48 -28.28
CA ALA A 97 -13.96 14.10 -27.46
C ALA A 97 -13.13 15.12 -28.28
N PRO A 98 -12.85 16.33 -27.72
CA PRO A 98 -12.02 17.30 -28.41
C PRO A 98 -10.57 16.81 -28.54
N SER A 99 -9.87 17.27 -29.58
CA SER A 99 -8.46 16.93 -29.80
C SER A 99 -7.61 17.27 -28.57
N GLY A 100 -6.83 16.29 -28.09
CA GLY A 100 -5.97 16.44 -26.92
C GLY A 100 -6.61 16.06 -25.58
N TYR A 101 -7.89 15.65 -25.56
CA TYR A 101 -8.57 15.14 -24.38
C TYR A 101 -8.97 13.67 -24.59
N ASP A 102 -8.57 12.78 -23.67
CA ASP A 102 -9.06 11.40 -23.63
C ASP A 102 -9.93 11.22 -22.36
N PRO A 103 -11.26 11.07 -22.51
CA PRO A 103 -12.16 10.89 -21.37
C PRO A 103 -11.83 9.64 -20.56
N ARG A 104 -11.25 8.59 -21.17
CA ARG A 104 -10.83 7.37 -20.47
C ARG A 104 -9.63 7.63 -19.58
N ALA A 105 -8.68 8.44 -20.05
CA ALA A 105 -7.53 8.82 -19.24
C ALA A 105 -7.96 9.70 -18.05
N PHE A 106 -8.89 10.63 -18.27
CA PHE A 106 -9.45 11.45 -17.20
C PHE A 106 -10.18 10.61 -16.14
N ALA A 107 -11.06 9.70 -16.57
CA ALA A 107 -11.75 8.79 -15.68
C ALA A 107 -10.77 7.90 -14.89
N ALA A 108 -9.78 7.31 -15.57
CA ALA A 108 -8.77 6.47 -14.92
C ALA A 108 -7.98 7.22 -13.83
N GLN A 109 -7.65 8.49 -14.05
CA GLN A 109 -7.02 9.34 -13.03
C GLN A 109 -7.96 9.61 -11.85
N GLY A 110 -9.22 9.95 -12.13
CA GLY A 110 -10.22 10.20 -11.07
C GLY A 110 -10.48 8.97 -10.21
N LEU A 111 -10.62 7.79 -10.83
CA LEU A 111 -10.76 6.52 -10.12
C LEU A 111 -9.53 6.23 -9.24
N MET A 112 -8.33 6.51 -9.76
CA MET A 112 -7.10 6.33 -8.99
C MET A 112 -7.04 7.26 -7.77
N ASP A 113 -7.43 8.54 -7.91
CA ASP A 113 -7.49 9.48 -6.79
C ASP A 113 -8.45 8.99 -5.69
N MET A 114 -9.62 8.49 -6.07
CA MET A 114 -10.57 7.92 -5.11
C MET A 114 -10.00 6.70 -4.37
N ILE A 115 -9.25 5.84 -5.06
CA ILE A 115 -8.57 4.69 -4.44
C ILE A 115 -7.48 5.17 -3.46
N LEU A 116 -6.73 6.22 -3.81
CA LEU A 116 -5.72 6.80 -2.93
C LEU A 116 -6.36 7.47 -1.71
N LEU A 117 -7.50 8.14 -1.88
CA LEU A 117 -8.27 8.74 -0.78
C LEU A 117 -8.85 7.68 0.16
N ASP A 118 -9.39 6.58 -0.38
CA ASP A 118 -9.81 5.43 0.45
C ASP A 118 -8.63 4.88 1.27
N ARG A 119 -7.46 4.74 0.64
CA ARG A 119 -6.25 4.33 1.36
C ARG A 119 -5.89 5.32 2.48
N GLU A 120 -6.00 6.62 2.23
CA GLU A 120 -5.75 7.66 3.24
C GLU A 120 -6.62 7.45 4.47
N LYS A 121 -7.92 7.27 4.25
CA LYS A 121 -8.87 7.00 5.32
C LYS A 121 -8.57 5.71 6.07
N ARG A 122 -8.26 4.60 5.36
CA ARG A 122 -7.94 3.32 6.01
C ARG A 122 -6.69 3.39 6.89
N VAL A 123 -5.70 4.21 6.51
CA VAL A 123 -4.52 4.44 7.35
C VAL A 123 -4.88 5.28 8.57
N ALA A 124 -5.65 6.35 8.39
CA ALA A 124 -6.12 7.19 9.50
C ALA A 124 -6.94 6.37 10.53
N ASP A 125 -7.90 5.57 10.06
CA ASP A 125 -8.75 4.72 10.89
C ASP A 125 -7.95 3.64 11.65
N ARG A 126 -6.74 3.28 11.21
CA ARG A 126 -5.90 2.27 11.88
C ARG A 126 -5.10 2.82 13.05
N ILE A 127 -4.85 4.14 13.05
CA ILE A 127 -3.94 4.83 13.97
C ILE A 127 -4.70 5.58 15.07
N ASN A 128 -5.96 5.93 14.82
CA ASN A 128 -6.90 6.41 15.83
C ASN A 128 -7.34 5.29 16.79
#